data_AF-A0A9W4HMP9-F1
#
_entry.id   AF-A0A9W4HMP9-F1
#
_cell.length_a   1.000
_cell.length_b   1.000
_cell.length_c   1.000
_cell.angle_alpha   90.00
_cell.angle_beta   90.00
_cell.angle_gamma   90.00
#
_symmetry.space_group_name_H-M   'P 1'
#
loop_
_entity.id
_entity.type
_entity.pdbx_description
1 polymer ?
#
loop_
_entity_poly.entity_id
_entity_poly.type
_entity_poly.pdbx_seq_one_letter_code
_entity_poly.pdbx_strand_id
1 'polypeptide(L)' 'MALAGILNTTLNATMRGVVFNGHPFEMAVQDLPMPVIQNATDAVVRITMSALCGSDLHTYHGVAGATPP' A
#
# COMPACT_ATOMS: atom_id res chain seq x y z
N MET A 1 -9.94 -19.97 -23.85
CA MET A 1 -10.48 -18.67 -24.32
C MET A 1 -11.37 -17.99 -23.26
N ALA A 2 -10.95 -17.93 -21.99
CA ALA A 2 -11.69 -17.21 -20.94
C ALA A 2 -10.78 -16.37 -20.01
N LEU A 3 -9.50 -16.17 -20.38
CA LEU A 3 -8.54 -15.40 -19.58
C LEU A 3 -8.43 -13.92 -19.99
N ALA A 4 -9.03 -13.52 -21.11
CA ALA A 4 -8.94 -12.15 -21.62
C ALA A 4 -9.88 -11.14 -20.91
N GLY A 5 -10.86 -11.61 -20.12
CA GLY A 5 -11.87 -10.75 -19.49
C GLY A 5 -11.42 -10.07 -18.19
N ILE A 6 -10.44 -10.63 -17.47
CA ILE A 6 -10.00 -10.12 -16.15
C ILE A 6 -8.82 -9.14 -16.31
N LEU A 7 -8.05 -9.26 -17.39
CA LEU A 7 -6.84 -8.47 -17.65
C LEU A 7 -7.10 -7.04 -18.13
N ASN A 8 -8.36 -6.66 -18.45
CA ASN A 8 -8.67 -5.34 -19.00
C ASN A 8 -9.20 -4.32 -17.97
N THR A 9 -9.49 -4.72 -16.73
CA THR A 9 -9.78 -3.79 -15.62
C THR A 9 -8.53 -3.25 -14.93
N THR A 10 -7.34 -3.73 -15.32
CA THR A 10 -6.07 -3.52 -14.60
C THR A 10 -5.11 -2.54 -15.27
N LEU A 11 -5.46 -1.93 -16.41
CA LEU A 11 -4.52 -1.05 -17.13
C LEU A 11 -4.30 0.32 -16.47
N ASN A 12 -5.10 0.70 -15.47
CA ASN A 12 -4.95 1.98 -14.74
C ASN A 12 -5.63 1.96 -13.35
N ALA A 13 -5.71 0.80 -12.69
CA ALA A 13 -6.34 0.72 -11.39
C ALA A 13 -5.39 1.21 -10.29
N THR A 14 -5.84 2.17 -9.48
CA THR A 14 -5.15 2.62 -8.26
C THR A 14 -5.82 2.05 -7.01
N MET A 15 -5.07 1.98 -5.91
CA MET A 15 -5.58 1.78 -4.56
C MET A 15 -5.20 2.96 -3.67
N ARG A 16 -6.05 3.29 -2.69
CA ARG A 16 -5.68 4.30 -1.69
C ARG A 16 -4.82 3.67 -0.60
N GLY A 17 -3.72 4.33 -0.25
CA GLY A 17 -2.84 3.95 0.86
C GLY A 17 -2.48 5.14 1.74
N VAL A 18 -2.22 4.87 3.03
CA VAL A 18 -1.62 5.85 3.93
C VAL A 18 -0.09 5.77 3.75
N VAL A 19 0.54 6.89 3.44
CA VAL A 19 1.95 7.01 3.09
C VAL A 19 2.63 8.00 4.03
N PHE A 20 3.79 7.60 4.55
CA PHE A 20 4.69 8.47 5.28
C PHE A 20 5.72 9.06 4.31
N ASN A 21 5.73 10.38 4.17
CA ASN A 21 6.63 11.09 3.24
C ASN A 21 7.96 11.52 3.89
N GLY A 22 8.32 10.96 5.04
CA GLY A 22 9.56 11.31 5.74
C GLY A 22 9.46 12.49 6.72
N HIS A 23 8.29 13.13 6.83
CA HIS A 23 8.06 14.24 7.74
C HIS A 23 7.33 13.77 8.99
N PRO A 24 7.94 13.85 10.20
CA PRO A 24 7.28 13.50 11.43
C PRO A 24 5.91 14.18 11.56
N PHE A 25 4.94 13.45 12.07
CA PHE A 25 3.55 13.86 12.27
C PHE A 25 2.75 14.09 10.98
N GLU A 26 3.31 13.76 9.82
CA GLU A 26 2.66 13.92 8.53
C GLU A 26 2.42 12.57 7.85
N MET A 27 1.13 12.24 7.66
CA MET A 27 0.68 11.07 6.92
C MET A 27 -0.25 11.52 5.81
N ALA A 28 -0.01 11.06 4.59
CA ALA A 28 -0.81 11.41 3.43
C ALA A 28 -1.59 10.20 2.92
N VAL A 29 -2.84 10.39 2.53
CA VAL A 29 -3.58 9.38 1.77
C VAL A 29 -3.31 9.63 0.29
N GLN A 30 -2.77 8.64 -0.41
CA GLN A 30 -2.37 8.75 -1.81
C GLN A 30 -2.96 7.61 -2.63
N ASP A 31 -3.22 7.87 -3.91
CA ASP A 31 -3.51 6.84 -4.91
C ASP A 31 -2.20 6.18 -5.36
N LEU A 32 -2.08 4.89 -5.07
CA LEU A 32 -0.94 4.04 -5.38
C LEU A 32 -1.31 3.07 -6.50
N PRO A 33 -0.35 2.62 -7.33
CA PRO A 33 -0.60 1.56 -8.30
C PRO A 33 -1.14 0.30 -7.60
N MET A 34 -2.08 -0.39 -8.24
CA MET A 34 -2.51 -1.69 -7.74
C MET A 34 -1.33 -2.66 -7.66
N PRO A 35 -1.15 -3.38 -6.55
CA PRO A 35 -0.04 -4.31 -6.37
C PRO A 35 -0.19 -5.49 -7.33
N VAL A 36 0.96 -5.96 -7.84
CA VAL A 36 1.07 -7.12 -8.73
C VAL A 36 1.88 -8.19 -8.03
N ILE A 37 1.46 -9.44 -8.19
CA ILE A 37 2.18 -10.62 -7.70
C ILE A 37 3.55 -10.69 -8.37
N GLN A 38 4.63 -10.75 -7.58
CA GLN A 38 5.99 -10.83 -8.10
C GLN A 38 6.52 -12.26 -8.01
N ASN A 39 6.27 -12.93 -6.89
CA ASN A 39 6.72 -14.29 -6.62
C ASN A 39 5.53 -15.24 -6.42
N ALA A 40 5.78 -16.54 -6.61
CA ALA A 40 4.74 -17.57 -6.48
C ALA A 40 4.14 -17.67 -5.06
N THR A 41 4.80 -17.11 -4.06
CA THR A 41 4.38 -17.11 -2.65
C THR A 41 3.56 -15.88 -2.27
N ASP A 42 3.42 -14.90 -3.16
CA ASP A 42 2.74 -13.65 -2.83
C ASP A 42 1.22 -13.80 -2.95
N ALA A 43 0.49 -12.95 -2.23
CA ALA A 43 -0.95 -12.83 -2.35
C ALA A 43 -1.37 -11.35 -2.30
N VAL A 44 -2.33 -10.97 -3.15
CA VAL A 44 -2.97 -9.66 -3.08
C VAL A 44 -4.25 -9.79 -2.27
N VAL A 45 -4.32 -9.07 -1.15
CA VAL A 45 -5.46 -9.11 -0.23
C VAL A 45 -6.18 -7.76 -0.25
N ARG A 46 -7.50 -7.78 -0.44
CA ARG A 46 -8.33 -6.58 -0.28
C ARG A 46 -8.59 -6.34 1.21
N ILE A 47 -7.98 -5.28 1.74
CA ILE A 47 -8.20 -4.86 3.12
C ILE A 47 -9.59 -4.24 3.28
N THR A 48 -10.41 -4.78 4.18
CA THR A 48 -11.75 -4.25 4.50
C THR A 48 -11.74 -3.41 5.79
N MET A 49 -10.79 -3.67 6.68
CA MET A 49 -10.62 -2.96 7.94
C MET A 49 -9.14 -3.02 8.35
N SER A 50 -8.65 -1.93 8.93
CA SER A 50 -7.34 -1.85 9.57
C SER A 50 -7.51 -1.46 11.04
N ALA A 51 -6.51 -1.80 11.86
CA ALA A 51 -6.41 -1.37 13.23
C ALA A 51 -5.10 -0.59 13.41
N LEU A 52 -5.08 0.31 14.40
CA LEU A 52 -3.89 1.05 14.79
C LEU A 52 -3.31 0.44 16.07
N CYS A 53 -1.99 0.42 16.16
CA CYS A 53 -1.23 -0.05 17.29
C CYS A 53 -0.22 1.01 17.74
N GLY A 54 0.25 0.94 18.98
CA GLY A 54 1.31 1.82 19.46
C GLY A 54 2.59 1.78 18.61
N SER A 55 2.86 0.67 17.91
CA SER A 55 4.00 0.54 17.00
C SER A 55 3.94 1.51 15.80
N ASP A 56 2.75 1.95 15.40
CA ASP A 56 2.58 2.89 14.28
C ASP A 56 3.17 4.28 14.64
N LEU A 57 3.22 4.60 15.94
CA LEU A 57 3.80 5.85 16.44
C LEU A 57 5.30 5.96 16.19
N HIS A 58 6.02 4.83 16.05
CA HIS A 58 7.45 4.86 15.74
C HIS A 58 7.70 5.51 14.37
N THR A 59 6.90 5.15 13.36
CA THR A 59 6.97 5.76 12.02
C THR A 59 6.36 7.16 12.03
N TYR A 60 5.22 7.34 12.70
CA TYR A 60 4.54 8.64 12.78
C TYR A 60 5.43 9.74 13.39
N HIS A 61 6.21 9.43 14.41
CA HIS A 61 7.15 10.38 15.01
C HIS A 61 8.49 10.49 14.24
N GLY A 62 8.68 9.74 13.15
CA GLY A 62 9.93 9.69 12.40
C GLY A 62 11.10 9.04 13.14
N VAL A 63 10.81 8.16 14.10
CA VAL A 63 11.81 7.49 14.97
C VAL A 63 12.21 6.11 14.43
N ALA A 64 11.47 5.57 13.46
CA ALA A 64 11.88 4.39 12.71
C ALA A 64 12.80 4.81 11.55
N GLY A 65 13.99 4.22 11.45
CA GLY A 65 14.97 4.43 10.36
C GLY A 65 14.52 3.96 8.97
N ALA A 66 13.25 4.20 8.61
CA ALA A 66 12.73 4.04 7.28
C ALA A 66 13.31 5.18 6.41
N THR A 67 14.42 4.88 5.74
CA THR A 67 14.82 5.63 4.55
C THR A 67 13.64 5.69 3.58
N PRO A 68 13.31 6.88 3.04
CA PRO A 68 12.31 7.01 1.98
C PRO A 68 12.67 6.11 0.77
N PRO A 69 11.67 5.70 -0.04
CA PRO A 69 11.92 5.06 -1.33
C PRO A 69 12.64 6.00 -2.32
#